data_AF-A0A5C4Y2C3-F1
#
_entry.id   AF-A0A5C4Y2C3-F1
#
_cell.length_a   1.000
_cell.length_b   1.000
_cell.length_c   1.000
_cell.angle_alpha   90.00
_cell.angle_beta   90.00
_cell.angle_gamma   90.00
#
_symmetry.space_group_name_H-M   'P 1'
#
loop_
_entity.id
_entity.type
_entity.pdbx_description
1 polymer ?
#
loop_
_entity_poly.entity_id
_entity_poly.type
_entity_poly.pdbx_seq_one_letter_code
_entity_poly.pdbx_strand_id
1 'polypeptide(L)'
;MTDTAPTPAPAPATLGEHGAALWDRLLTHLTFDVHELVILATACAMADKIAALDAAVAEDGYMVTSARGARRVHPAIAESRQLALAQARIFVALRVPQGYSTSQTPSGPLRQAQRRGMRGVQQLPRSA
;
A
#
# COMPACT_ATOMS: atom_id res chain seq x y z
N MET A 1 10.59 10.32 33.90
CA MET A 1 10.87 9.30 32.88
C MET A 1 10.21 9.76 31.59
N THR A 2 11.00 10.36 30.69
CA THR A 2 10.53 10.81 29.38
C THR A 2 10.31 9.58 28.51
N ASP A 3 9.05 9.29 28.21
CA ASP A 3 8.64 8.31 27.20
C ASP A 3 9.01 8.90 25.82
N THR A 4 10.24 8.65 25.39
CA THR A 4 10.71 9.01 24.05
C THR A 4 9.92 8.14 23.07
N ALA A 5 8.94 8.73 22.39
CA ALA A 5 8.23 8.06 21.31
C ALA A 5 9.26 7.45 20.33
N PRO A 6 9.10 6.18 19.91
CA PRO A 6 10.04 5.56 18.99
C PRO A 6 10.10 6.36 17.70
N THR A 7 11.29 6.81 17.33
CA THR A 7 11.53 7.48 16.04
C THR A 7 11.05 6.56 14.92
N PRO A 8 10.23 7.07 13.98
CA PRO A 8 9.74 6.25 12.87
C PRO A 8 10.93 5.75 12.04
N ALA A 9 10.84 4.49 11.58
CA ALA A 9 11.89 3.88 10.78
C ALA A 9 12.08 4.65 9.46
N PRO A 10 13.33 4.98 9.06
CA PRO A 10 13.57 5.69 7.82
C PRO A 10 13.12 4.86 6.61
N ALA A 11 12.68 5.54 5.56
CA ALA A 11 12.35 4.90 4.29
C ALA A 11 13.57 4.11 3.75
N PRO A 12 13.37 2.91 3.18
CA PRO A 12 14.44 2.20 2.50
C PRO A 12 15.09 3.05 1.40
N ALA A 13 16.42 3.11 1.37
CA ALA A 13 17.18 3.93 0.42
C ALA A 13 16.96 3.57 -1.07
N THR A 14 16.33 2.42 -1.35
CA THR A 14 15.99 1.96 -2.69
C THR A 14 14.67 2.53 -3.24
N LEU A 15 13.88 3.22 -2.40
CA LEU A 15 12.62 3.81 -2.84
C LEU A 15 12.85 5.08 -3.64
N GLY A 16 12.03 5.28 -4.67
CA GLY A 16 11.93 6.52 -5.39
C GLY A 16 11.07 7.55 -4.66
N GLU A 17 10.84 8.69 -5.30
CA GLU A 17 10.10 9.82 -4.73
C GLU A 17 8.68 9.43 -4.26
N HIS A 18 7.94 8.69 -5.08
CA HIS A 18 6.54 8.38 -4.81
C HIS A 18 6.42 7.34 -3.68
N GLY A 19 7.29 6.34 -3.68
CA GLY A 19 7.37 5.31 -2.66
C GLY A 19 7.83 5.89 -1.31
N ALA A 20 8.83 6.76 -1.30
CA ALA A 20 9.31 7.44 -0.10
C ALA A 20 8.24 8.37 0.49
N ALA A 21 7.57 9.18 -0.35
CA ALA A 21 6.50 10.05 0.11
C ALA A 21 5.32 9.25 0.72
N LEU A 22 4.97 8.11 0.13
CA LEU A 22 3.95 7.21 0.67
C LEU A 22 4.38 6.59 2.00
N TRP A 23 5.65 6.16 2.11
CA TRP A 23 6.21 5.61 3.35
C TRP A 23 6.08 6.61 4.49
N ASP A 24 6.59 7.83 4.30
CA ASP A 24 6.59 8.87 5.31
C ASP A 24 5.17 9.23 5.75
N ARG A 25 4.24 9.34 4.79
CA ARG A 25 2.83 9.64 5.08
C ARG A 25 2.17 8.55 5.91
N LEU A 26 2.43 7.28 5.63
CA LEU A 26 1.85 6.17 6.39
C LEU A 26 2.46 6.07 7.78
N LEU A 27 3.78 6.19 7.93
CA LEU A 27 4.44 6.15 9.25
C LEU A 27 4.11 7.37 10.12
N THR A 28 3.74 8.50 9.51
CA THR A 28 3.27 9.69 10.24
C THR A 28 1.95 9.43 10.97
N HIS A 29 1.08 8.58 10.41
CA HIS A 29 -0.29 8.39 10.91
C HIS A 29 -0.53 7.01 11.54
N LEU A 30 0.28 6.01 11.19
CA LEU A 30 0.11 4.62 11.57
C LEU A 30 1.42 4.05 12.14
N THR A 31 1.28 3.12 13.08
CA THR A 31 2.39 2.32 13.58
C THR A 31 2.34 0.94 12.95
N PHE A 32 3.49 0.44 12.53
CA PHE A 32 3.65 -0.88 11.90
C PHE A 32 4.66 -1.72 12.68
N ASP A 33 4.43 -3.03 12.75
CA ASP A 33 5.41 -3.99 13.24
C ASP A 33 6.49 -4.27 12.19
N VAL A 34 7.63 -4.84 12.60
CA VAL A 34 8.81 -5.10 11.75
C VAL A 34 8.44 -5.89 10.49
N HIS A 35 7.57 -6.90 10.63
CA HIS A 35 7.13 -7.70 9.49
C HIS A 35 6.17 -6.94 8.56
N GLU A 36 5.38 -6.01 9.10
CA GLU A 36 4.50 -5.12 8.31
C GLU A 36 5.33 -4.08 7.54
N LEU A 37 6.44 -3.59 8.11
CA LEU A 37 7.36 -2.66 7.42
C LEU A 37 7.98 -3.26 6.15
N VAL A 38 8.29 -4.56 6.15
CA VAL A 38 8.79 -5.26 4.94
C VAL A 38 7.73 -5.30 3.84
N ILE A 39 6.48 -5.57 4.22
CA ILE A 39 5.35 -5.61 3.30
C ILE A 39 5.02 -4.19 2.79
N LEU A 40 5.09 -3.19 3.66
CA LEU A 40 4.91 -1.79 3.33
C LEU A 40 5.96 -1.31 2.32
N ALA A 41 7.23 -1.66 2.51
CA ALA A 41 8.30 -1.31 1.58
C ALA A 41 8.01 -1.84 0.17
N THR A 42 7.44 -3.04 0.07
CA THR A 42 7.02 -3.62 -1.20
C THR A 42 5.91 -2.81 -1.86
N ALA A 43 4.90 -2.37 -1.10
CA ALA A 43 3.83 -1.51 -1.61
C ALA A 43 4.35 -0.12 -2.04
N CYS A 44 5.31 0.46 -1.32
CA CYS A 44 5.96 1.71 -1.70
C CYS A 44 6.75 1.58 -3.01
N ALA A 45 7.51 0.50 -3.18
CA ALA A 45 8.23 0.24 -4.43
C ALA A 45 7.27 0.02 -5.62
N MET A 46 6.06 -0.51 -5.39
CA MET A 46 5.02 -0.57 -6.43
C MET A 46 4.52 0.83 -6.81
N ALA A 47 4.42 1.77 -5.87
CA ALA A 47 4.03 3.15 -6.16
C ALA A 47 5.02 3.83 -7.11
N ASP A 48 6.33 3.65 -6.88
CA ASP A 48 7.38 4.17 -7.78
C ASP A 48 7.25 3.60 -9.19
N LYS A 49 7.01 2.28 -9.30
CA LYS A 49 6.84 1.62 -10.61
C LYS A 49 5.59 2.13 -11.33
N ILE A 50 4.47 2.29 -10.62
CA ILE A 50 3.23 2.84 -11.18
C ILE A 50 3.49 4.27 -11.71
N ALA A 51 4.14 5.12 -10.92
CA ALA A 51 4.48 6.48 -11.34
C ALA A 51 5.36 6.51 -12.60
N ALA A 52 6.37 5.64 -12.69
CA ALA A 52 7.21 5.54 -13.88
C ALA A 52 6.43 5.05 -15.12
N LEU A 53 5.53 4.07 -14.95
CA LEU A 53 4.68 3.57 -16.05
C LEU A 53 3.70 4.63 -16.53
N ASP A 54 3.08 5.36 -15.60
CA ASP A 54 2.13 6.42 -15.91
C ASP A 54 2.84 7.61 -16.60
N ALA A 55 4.07 7.93 -16.19
CA ALA A 55 4.91 8.92 -16.88
C ALA A 55 5.23 8.49 -18.32
N ALA A 56 5.61 7.23 -18.54
CA ALA A 56 5.84 6.70 -19.88
C ALA A 56 4.58 6.79 -20.77
N VAL A 57 3.40 6.49 -20.21
CA VAL A 57 2.12 6.66 -20.95
C VAL A 57 1.82 8.13 -21.25
N ALA A 58 2.18 9.05 -20.36
CA ALA A 58 2.00 10.48 -20.59
C ALA A 58 2.91 11.00 -21.71
N GLU A 59 4.14 10.47 -21.81
CA GLU A 59 5.10 10.81 -22.86
C GLU A 59 4.74 10.19 -24.21
N ASP A 60 4.46 8.89 -24.26
CA ASP A 60 4.20 8.14 -25.50
C ASP A 60 2.75 8.23 -26.01
N GLY A 61 1.84 8.58 -25.11
CA GLY A 61 0.39 8.58 -25.33
C GLY A 61 -0.26 7.21 -25.14
N TYR A 62 -1.60 7.21 -25.06
CA TYR A 62 -2.38 5.99 -24.75
C TYR A 62 -2.33 4.90 -25.82
N MET A 63 -1.95 5.24 -27.06
CA MET A 63 -1.94 4.34 -28.19
C MET A 63 -0.57 4.37 -28.87
N VAL A 64 0.10 3.23 -28.90
CA VAL A 64 1.41 3.06 -29.53
C VAL A 64 1.31 2.23 -30.81
N THR A 65 2.19 2.54 -31.76
CA THR A 65 2.29 1.80 -33.01
C THR A 65 3.32 0.68 -32.84
N SER A 66 2.92 -0.56 -33.09
CA SER A 66 3.85 -1.69 -33.10
C SER A 66 4.77 -1.62 -34.31
N ALA A 67 5.90 -2.35 -34.26
CA ALA A 67 6.84 -2.42 -35.38
C ALA A 67 6.22 -2.89 -36.71
N ARG A 68 5.07 -3.60 -36.66
CA ARG A 68 4.31 -4.06 -37.85
C ARG A 68 3.20 -3.08 -38.27
N GLY A 69 3.19 -1.86 -37.73
CA GLY A 69 2.23 -0.81 -38.07
C GLY A 69 0.87 -0.89 -37.36
N ALA A 70 0.57 -1.95 -36.61
CA ALA A 70 -0.68 -2.06 -35.88
C ALA A 70 -0.69 -1.11 -34.66
N ARG A 71 -1.76 -0.31 -34.52
CA ARG A 71 -1.99 0.59 -33.38
C ARG A 71 -2.62 -0.21 -32.23
N ARG A 72 -2.03 -0.13 -31.04
CA ARG A 72 -2.51 -0.83 -29.83
C ARG A 72 -2.42 0.05 -28.60
N VAL A 73 -3.16 -0.31 -27.56
CA VAL A 73 -3.07 0.36 -26.25
C VAL A 73 -1.65 0.23 -25.70
N HIS A 74 -1.15 1.29 -25.08
CA HIS A 74 0.17 1.32 -24.47
C HIS A 74 0.30 0.21 -23.41
N PRO A 75 1.31 -0.69 -23.50
CA PRO A 75 1.42 -1.86 -22.61
C PRO A 75 1.55 -1.47 -21.13
N ALA A 76 2.20 -0.35 -20.83
CA ALA A 76 2.33 0.16 -19.47
C ALA A 76 0.98 0.43 -18.77
N ILE A 77 -0.11 0.67 -19.52
CA ILE A 77 -1.45 0.85 -18.94
C ILE A 77 -1.94 -0.45 -18.27
N ALA A 78 -1.71 -1.58 -18.94
CA ALA A 78 -2.11 -2.88 -18.39
C ALA A 78 -1.25 -3.25 -17.17
N GLU A 79 0.05 -2.99 -17.23
CA GLU A 79 0.98 -3.22 -16.13
C GLU A 79 0.67 -2.34 -14.91
N SER A 80 0.48 -1.03 -15.12
CA SER A 80 0.10 -0.06 -14.07
C SER A 80 -1.19 -0.51 -13.36
N ARG A 81 -2.20 -0.97 -14.12
CA ARG A 81 -3.43 -1.54 -13.54
C ARG A 81 -3.16 -2.80 -12.70
N GLN A 82 -2.29 -3.70 -13.15
CA GLN A 82 -1.97 -4.93 -12.40
C GLN A 82 -1.25 -4.61 -11.09
N LEU A 83 -0.28 -3.69 -11.13
CA LEU A 83 0.44 -3.23 -9.95
C LEU A 83 -0.51 -2.53 -8.97
N ALA A 84 -1.40 -1.66 -9.44
CA ALA A 84 -2.39 -0.99 -8.59
C ALA A 84 -3.31 -1.99 -7.87
N LEU A 85 -3.75 -3.06 -8.55
CA LEU A 85 -4.56 -4.12 -7.95
C LEU A 85 -3.78 -4.93 -6.91
N ALA A 86 -2.50 -5.24 -7.19
CA ALA A 86 -1.63 -5.93 -6.24
C ALA A 86 -1.37 -5.06 -4.99
N GLN A 87 -1.11 -3.78 -5.19
CA GLN A 87 -0.89 -2.80 -4.11
C GLN A 87 -2.13 -2.66 -3.23
N ALA A 88 -3.33 -2.58 -3.81
CA ALA A 88 -4.58 -2.55 -3.07
C ALA A 88 -4.75 -3.79 -2.17
N ARG A 89 -4.38 -4.98 -2.65
CA ARG A 89 -4.42 -6.22 -1.84
C ARG A 89 -3.44 -6.17 -0.67
N ILE A 90 -2.24 -5.59 -0.88
CA ILE A 90 -1.27 -5.39 0.21
C ILE A 90 -1.84 -4.43 1.26
N PHE A 91 -2.45 -3.31 0.86
CA PHE A 91 -3.05 -2.38 1.83
C PHE A 91 -4.20 -3.00 2.62
N VAL A 92 -5.00 -3.87 2.01
CA VAL A 92 -6.02 -4.65 2.73
C VAL A 92 -5.37 -5.61 3.72
N ALA A 93 -4.29 -6.31 3.34
CA ALA A 93 -3.56 -7.21 4.22
C ALA A 93 -2.91 -6.49 5.41
N LEU A 94 -2.36 -5.29 5.17
CA LEU A 94 -1.84 -4.37 6.19
C LEU A 94 -2.95 -3.66 6.98
N ARG A 95 -4.21 -3.86 6.61
CA ARG A 95 -5.39 -3.21 7.23
C ARG A 95 -5.29 -1.70 7.26
N VAL A 96 -4.66 -1.10 6.24
CA VAL A 96 -4.56 0.36 6.11
C VAL A 96 -5.98 0.92 6.02
N PRO A 97 -6.40 1.82 6.94
CA PRO A 97 -7.75 2.36 6.96
C PRO A 97 -8.12 2.98 5.61
N GLN A 98 -9.20 2.50 4.99
CA GLN A 98 -9.72 3.02 3.74
C GLN A 98 -10.64 4.22 4.03
N GLY A 99 -10.04 5.39 4.18
CA GLY A 99 -10.79 6.65 4.35
C GLY A 99 -11.49 6.81 5.71
N TYR A 100 -11.61 8.09 6.07
CA TYR A 100 -12.24 8.62 7.26
C TYR A 100 -13.76 8.63 7.08
N SER A 101 -14.51 7.92 7.91
CA SER A 101 -15.92 8.26 8.12
C SER A 101 -15.96 9.60 8.86
N THR A 102 -16.55 10.62 8.23
CA THR A 102 -16.82 11.92 8.85
C THR A 102 -17.74 11.70 10.05
N SER A 103 -17.15 11.64 11.24
CA SER A 103 -17.75 11.74 12.59
C SER A 103 -16.93 10.98 13.62
N GLN A 104 -15.68 11.39 13.80
CA GLN A 104 -14.93 11.36 15.07
C GLN A 104 -13.48 11.65 14.72
N THR A 105 -12.96 12.77 15.22
CA THR A 105 -11.55 13.10 15.14
C THR A 105 -10.82 12.41 16.29
N PRO A 106 -9.96 11.41 16.07
CA PRO A 106 -8.94 11.08 17.04
C PRO A 106 -7.73 11.99 16.77
N SER A 107 -7.54 12.98 17.61
CA SER A 107 -6.30 13.77 17.65
C SER A 107 -5.21 12.90 18.31
N GLY A 108 -4.49 12.13 17.49
CA GLY A 108 -3.33 11.32 17.91
C GLY A 108 -3.01 10.21 16.87
N PRO A 109 -1.75 9.74 16.77
CA PRO A 109 -1.41 8.61 15.89
C PRO A 109 -2.27 7.41 16.30
N LEU A 110 -2.99 6.86 15.33
CA LEU A 110 -3.87 5.72 15.55
C LEU A 110 -2.99 4.51 15.88
N ARG A 111 -2.81 4.23 17.17
CA ARG A 111 -2.30 2.93 17.60
C ARG A 111 -3.28 1.89 17.08
N GLN A 112 -2.79 1.01 16.23
CA GLN A 112 -3.51 -0.14 15.69
C GLN A 112 -4.05 -0.95 16.89
N ALA A 113 -5.32 -0.72 17.23
CA ALA A 113 -5.97 -1.42 18.32
C ALA A 113 -6.18 -2.87 17.85
N GLN A 114 -5.21 -3.72 18.15
CA GLN A 114 -5.38 -5.17 18.27
C GLN A 114 -6.65 -5.41 19.11
N ARG A 115 -7.79 -5.68 18.46
CA ARG A 115 -8.99 -6.36 19.00
C ARG A 115 -10.14 -6.33 17.98
N ARG A 116 -10.01 -7.13 16.92
CA ARG A 116 -11.18 -7.84 16.37
C ARG A 116 -10.80 -9.31 16.29
N GLY A 117 -11.23 -10.02 17.33
CA GLY A 117 -10.92 -11.42 17.55
C GLY A 117 -11.27 -12.32 16.37
N MET A 118 -10.52 -13.41 16.27
CA MET A 118 -10.94 -14.63 15.60
C MET A 118 -12.41 -14.92 15.91
N ARG A 119 -13.27 -14.71 14.90
CA ARG A 119 -14.57 -15.37 14.77
C ARG A 119 -14.33 -16.54 13.82
N GLY A 120 -14.58 -17.80 14.14
CA GLY A 120 -14.85 -18.49 15.38
C GLY A 120 -14.65 -19.98 15.04
N VAL A 121 -13.91 -20.72 15.86
CA VAL A 121 -13.83 -22.17 15.72
C VAL A 121 -15.18 -22.72 16.18
N GLN A 122 -16.02 -23.16 15.26
CA GLN A 122 -17.20 -23.94 15.62
C GLN A 122 -16.72 -25.28 16.20
N GLN A 123 -16.91 -25.45 17.51
CA GLN A 123 -16.86 -26.77 18.13
C GLN A 123 -18.06 -27.58 17.61
N LEU A 124 -17.80 -28.64 16.87
CA LEU A 124 -18.79 -29.67 16.58
C LEU A 124 -19.07 -30.46 17.87
N PRO A 125 -20.32 -30.64 18.30
CA PRO A 125 -20.63 -31.56 19.38
C PRO A 125 -20.38 -33.00 18.90
N ARG A 126 -19.44 -33.68 19.55
CA ARG A 126 -19.40 -35.15 19.57
C ARG A 126 -20.47 -35.61 20.54
N SER A 127 -21.50 -36.27 20.05
CA SER A 127 -22.38 -37.11 20.85
C SER A 127 -22.30 -38.54 20.31
N ALA A 128 -22.21 -39.46 21.28
CA ALA A 128 -21.93 -40.89 21.18
C ALA A 128 -23.08 -41.71 20.58
#